data_AF-A0A4V3ITT6-F1
#
_entry.id   AF-A0A4V3ITT6-F1
#
_cell.length_a   1.000
_cell.length_b   1.000
_cell.length_c   1.000
_cell.angle_alpha   90.00
_cell.angle_beta   90.00
_cell.angle_gamma   90.00
#
_symmetry.space_group_name_H-M   'P 1'
#
loop_
_entity.id
_entity.type
_entity.pdbx_description
1 polymer ?
#
loop_
_entity_poly.entity_id
_entity_poly.type
_entity_poly.pdbx_seq_one_letter_code
_entity_poly.pdbx_strand_id
1 'polypeptide(L)' 'MTQQKHLIEVHNAGRHSSAELAELFNVARSTVYRTIQRQFDSGH' A
#
# COMPACT_ATOMS: atom_id res chain seq x y z
N MET A 1 -5.12 4.94 -11.02
CA MET A 1 -4.71 5.89 -9.95
C MET A 1 -5.47 5.65 -8.64
N THR A 2 -6.74 5.26 -8.66
CA THR A 2 -7.60 5.09 -7.46
C THR A 2 -7.19 3.96 -6.52
N GLN A 3 -6.85 2.76 -7.03
CA GLN A 3 -6.49 1.62 -6.18
C GLN A 3 -5.22 1.87 -5.36
N GLN A 4 -4.22 2.54 -5.94
CA GLN A 4 -2.94 2.79 -5.29
C GLN A 4 -3.08 3.81 -4.15
N LYS A 5 -3.88 4.85 -4.37
CA LYS A 5 -4.24 5.83 -3.33
C LYS A 5 -5.05 5.19 -2.20
N HIS A 6 -6.03 4.36 -2.56
CA HIS A 6 -6.85 3.64 -1.58
C HIS A 6 -6.01 2.67 -0.73
N LEU A 7 -5.06 1.95 -1.34
CA LEU A 7 -4.13 1.09 -0.61
C LEU A 7 -3.36 1.86 0.47
N ILE A 8 -2.94 3.08 0.17
CA ILE A 8 -2.17 3.91 1.09
C ILE A 8 -3.04 4.51 2.19
N GLU A 9 -4.26 4.93 1.87
CA GLU A 9 -5.22 5.38 2.89
C GLU A 9 -5.50 4.26 3.92
N VAL A 10 -5.68 3.03 3.44
CA VAL A 10 -5.90 1.85 4.30
C VAL A 10 -4.63 1.49 5.09
N HIS A 11 -3.45 1.58 4.47
CA HIS A 11 -2.17 1.37 5.17
C HIS A 11 -1.95 2.42 6.28
N ASN A 12 -2.16 3.70 5.97
CA ASN A 12 -2.00 4.82 6.92
C ASN A 12 -3.02 4.77 8.06
N ALA A 13 -4.19 4.16 7.86
CA ALA A 13 -5.15 3.91 8.94
C ALA A 13 -4.62 2.94 10.01
N GLY A 14 -3.48 2.25 9.76
CA GLY A 14 -2.73 1.48 10.75
C GLY A 14 -3.38 0.14 11.14
N ARG A 15 -4.44 -0.28 10.46
CA ARG A 15 -5.23 -1.48 10.83
C ARG A 15 -4.89 -2.74 10.02
N HIS A 16 -4.00 -2.64 9.05
CA HIS A 16 -3.67 -3.75 8.16
C HIS A 16 -2.17 -3.86 7.93
N SER A 17 -1.65 -5.07 8.09
CA SER A 17 -0.32 -5.47 7.69
C SER A 17 -0.17 -5.47 6.16
N SER A 18 1.05 -5.33 5.66
CA SER A 18 1.36 -5.43 4.22
C SER A 18 0.88 -6.74 3.58
N ALA A 19 0.76 -7.81 4.37
CA ALA A 19 0.18 -9.08 3.94
C ALA A 19 -1.33 -8.99 3.74
N GLU A 20 -2.06 -8.36 4.67
CA GLU A 20 -3.51 -8.20 4.60
C GLU A 20 -3.90 -7.23 3.47
N LEU A 21 -3.09 -6.20 3.23
CA LEU A 21 -3.25 -5.31 2.07
C LEU A 21 -3.03 -6.05 0.75
N ALA A 22 -2.12 -7.02 0.68
CA ALA A 22 -1.89 -7.80 -0.53
C ALA A 22 -3.13 -8.66 -0.87
N GLU A 23 -3.72 -9.31 0.13
CA GLU A 23 -4.95 -10.09 -0.01
C GLU A 23 -6.16 -9.19 -0.37
N LEU A 24 -6.35 -8.09 0.36
CA LEU A 24 -7.49 -7.18 0.18
C LEU A 24 -7.54 -6.57 -1.23
N PHE A 25 -6.38 -6.25 -1.80
CA PHE A 25 -6.26 -5.67 -3.14
C PHE A 25 -6.00 -6.70 -4.24
N ASN A 26 -5.93 -7.99 -3.90
CA ASN A 26 -5.58 -9.08 -4.81
C ASN A 26 -4.29 -8.81 -5.61
N VAL A 27 -3.24 -8.38 -4.92
CA VAL A 27 -1.92 -8.06 -5.50
C VAL A 27 -0.80 -8.78 -4.75
N ALA A 28 0.35 -8.92 -5.39
CA ALA A 28 1.54 -9.43 -4.70
C ALA A 28 2.01 -8.48 -3.58
N ARG A 29 2.53 -9.04 -2.48
CA ARG A 29 3.14 -8.27 -1.37
C ARG A 29 4.23 -7.32 -1.85
N SER A 30 5.01 -7.71 -2.87
CA SER A 30 6.05 -6.88 -3.46
C SER A 30 5.49 -5.60 -4.11
N THR A 31 4.26 -5.64 -4.63
CA THR A 31 3.55 -4.46 -5.15
C THR A 31 3.16 -3.51 -4.04
N VAL A 32 2.70 -4.04 -2.90
CA VAL A 32 2.38 -3.26 -1.69
C VAL A 32 3.64 -2.55 -1.18
N TYR A 33 4.75 -3.28 -1.01
CA TYR A 33 6.02 -2.70 -0.57
C TYR A 33 6.52 -1.60 -1.49
N ARG A 34 6.55 -1.82 -2.82
CA ARG A 34 7.01 -0.79 -3.78
C ARG A 34 6.11 0.44 -3.76
N THR A 35 4.81 0.26 -3.60
CA THR A 35 3.85 1.36 -3.56
C THR A 35 4.06 2.24 -2.33
N ILE A 36 4.23 1.62 -1.16
CA ILE A 36 4.51 2.30 0.10
C ILE A 36 5.88 2.99 0.04
N GLN A 37 6.93 2.27 -0.40
CA GLN A 37 8.27 2.81 -0.56
C GLN A 37 8.31 4.01 -1.49
N ARG A 38 7.60 3.95 -2.62
CA ARG A 38 7.50 5.06 -3.58
C ARG A 38 6.85 6.29 -2.96
N GLN A 39 5.88 6.12 -2.07
CA GLN A 39 5.28 7.27 -1.38
C GLN A 39 6.16 7.86 -0.30
N PHE A 40 6.94 7.04 0.42
CA PHE A 40 7.97 7.58 1.30
C PHE A 40 9.06 8.32 0.53
N ASP A 41 9.43 7.85 -0.66
CA ASP A 41 10.45 8.46 -1.53
C ASP A 41 9.94 9.77 -2.19
N SER A 42 8.65 9.84 -2.53
CA SER A 42 8.02 11.04 -3.13
C SER A 42 7.71 12.16 -2.11
N GLY A 43 8.14 12.00 -0.85
CA GLY A 43 7.99 12.99 0.23
C GLY A 43 9.22 13.88 0.48
N HIS A 44 10.22 13.83 -0.41
CA HIS A 44 11.30 14.84 -0.52
C HIS A 44 10.86 16.01 -1.43
#